data_AF-A0A3L7X1L8-F1
#
_entry.id   AF-A0A3L7X1L8-F1
#
_cell.length_a   1.000
_cell.length_b   1.000
_cell.length_c   1.000
_cell.angle_alpha   90.00
_cell.angle_beta   90.00
_cell.angle_gamma   90.00
#
_symmetry.space_group_name_H-M   'P 1'
#
loop_
_entity.id
_entity.type
_entity.pdbx_description
1 polymer ?
#
loop_
_entity_poly.entity_id
_entity_poly.type
_entity_poly.pdbx_seq_one_letter_code
_entity_poly.pdbx_strand_id
1 'polypeptide(L)'
;QFFLFWELELLPMFFLISQWGSGRRLYSATKFLLYTLAGSALMLVGFLVIGFGAHTFDIEALTKAPPQETVVPMAIVFWAIMLAFLVKLPVFPLHTWLPDAHTDAPTAVSVMLAGVLLKMGGYGILRIVLPLMPNEVHDFSKVLATIAGFSVIWVAIITLRQTDLKRLVAYSSVSHMGYVLLGVSALGPVGLSGAALQMFTHGCITGLLFVMVGMIYDRTHTREISQLRGLMHHMPLIGTVFIVAGLASLGLPAMSGFVAEITVFLGSIGPHPAATMAAVFGVVLSAGYILWTIERILHGPKTHDFHDLTDARKWWELTAMGILVVAIIGVGIWPAVLTDTVRMGIEPIAKIVEAAP
;
A
#
# COMPACT_ATOMS: atom_id res chain seq x y z
N GLN A 1 10.38 21.32 -3.71
CA GLN A 1 11.11 20.33 -2.86
C GLN A 1 10.46 18.95 -2.92
N PHE A 2 9.17 18.81 -2.60
CA PHE A 2 8.44 17.53 -2.67
C PHE A 2 8.71 16.75 -3.97
N PHE A 3 8.49 17.38 -5.12
CA PHE A 3 8.69 16.76 -6.44
C PHE A 3 10.12 16.23 -6.65
N LEU A 4 11.13 16.99 -6.20
CA LEU A 4 12.53 16.60 -6.38
C LEU A 4 12.85 15.31 -5.60
N PHE A 5 12.43 15.22 -4.34
CA PHE A 5 12.63 13.99 -3.55
C PHE A 5 11.76 12.83 -4.04
N TRP A 6 10.56 13.13 -4.53
CA TRP A 6 9.67 12.14 -5.16
C TRP A 6 10.30 11.46 -6.38
N GLU A 7 11.03 12.21 -7.20
CA GLU A 7 11.76 11.69 -8.36
C GLU A 7 13.11 11.09 -7.99
N LEU A 8 13.84 11.72 -7.05
CA LEU A 8 15.17 11.28 -6.66
C LEU A 8 15.17 9.84 -6.14
N GLU A 9 14.11 9.40 -5.46
CA GLU A 9 14.02 8.03 -4.95
C GLU A 9 13.88 6.95 -6.04
N LEU A 10 13.45 7.31 -7.26
CA LEU A 10 13.32 6.34 -8.35
C LEU A 10 14.69 5.81 -8.78
N LEU A 11 15.72 6.65 -8.70
CA LEU A 11 17.10 6.29 -9.08
C LEU A 11 17.68 5.15 -8.22
N PRO A 12 17.78 5.26 -6.88
CA PRO A 12 18.28 4.16 -6.07
C PRO A 12 17.41 2.92 -6.19
N MET A 13 16.08 3.06 -6.26
CA MET A 13 15.18 1.92 -6.42
C MET A 13 15.41 1.18 -7.75
N PHE A 14 15.60 1.90 -8.85
CA PHE A 14 15.94 1.30 -10.14
C PHE A 14 17.24 0.49 -10.08
N PHE A 15 18.30 1.03 -9.46
CA PHE A 15 19.58 0.32 -9.32
C PHE A 15 19.48 -0.88 -8.38
N LEU A 16 18.75 -0.73 -7.27
CA LEU A 16 18.52 -1.79 -6.30
C LEU A 16 17.84 -3.01 -6.92
N ILE A 17 16.87 -2.79 -7.81
CA ILE A 17 16.19 -3.88 -8.54
C ILE A 17 17.05 -4.39 -9.69
N SER A 18 17.58 -3.51 -10.55
CA SER A 18 18.27 -3.93 -11.79
C SER A 18 19.57 -4.69 -11.52
N GLN A 19 20.32 -4.32 -10.47
CA GLN A 19 21.63 -4.93 -10.17
C GLN A 19 21.53 -6.14 -9.24
N TRP A 20 20.72 -6.05 -8.17
CA TRP A 20 20.63 -7.09 -7.15
C TRP A 20 19.37 -7.95 -7.25
N GLY A 21 18.43 -7.60 -8.13
CA GLY A 21 17.24 -8.39 -8.35
C GLY A 21 17.50 -9.75 -9.00
N SER A 22 16.44 -10.54 -9.09
CA SER A 22 16.38 -11.88 -9.66
C SER A 22 15.40 -11.92 -10.85
N GLY A 23 15.35 -13.04 -11.58
CA GLY A 23 14.38 -13.22 -12.66
C GLY A 23 14.55 -12.17 -13.77
N ARG A 24 13.47 -11.45 -14.10
CA ARG A 24 13.44 -10.45 -15.17
C ARG A 24 13.76 -9.05 -14.64
N ARG A 25 14.73 -8.95 -13.73
CA ARG A 25 15.09 -7.73 -12.98
C ARG A 25 15.21 -6.46 -13.81
N LEU A 26 15.83 -6.51 -15.00
CA LEU A 26 15.99 -5.32 -15.85
C LEU A 26 14.65 -4.88 -16.45
N TYR A 27 13.83 -5.82 -16.90
CA TYR A 27 12.47 -5.54 -17.37
C TYR A 27 11.63 -4.94 -16.25
N SER A 28 11.63 -5.54 -15.06
CA SER A 28 10.83 -5.09 -13.92
C SER A 28 11.28 -3.73 -13.39
N ALA A 29 12.59 -3.48 -13.30
CA ALA A 29 13.14 -2.17 -12.94
C ALA A 29 12.78 -1.09 -13.97
N THR A 30 12.90 -1.41 -15.26
CA THR A 30 12.57 -0.47 -16.35
C THR A 30 11.07 -0.18 -16.39
N LYS A 31 10.24 -1.21 -16.24
CA LYS A 31 8.78 -1.06 -16.15
C LYS A 31 8.39 -0.17 -14.97
N PHE A 32 8.94 -0.42 -13.77
CA PHE A 32 8.75 0.43 -12.59
C PHE A 32 9.10 1.89 -12.87
N LEU A 33 10.30 2.15 -13.42
CA LEU A 33 10.77 3.49 -13.72
C LEU A 33 9.86 4.19 -14.73
N LEU A 34 9.53 3.55 -15.85
CA LEU A 34 8.68 4.15 -16.89
C LEU A 34 7.26 4.41 -16.40
N TYR A 35 6.66 3.49 -15.64
CA TYR A 35 5.31 3.67 -15.10
C TYR A 35 5.25 4.88 -14.17
N THR A 36 6.21 4.97 -13.25
CA THR A 36 6.24 6.03 -12.24
C THR A 36 6.64 7.38 -12.84
N LEU A 37 7.66 7.42 -13.69
CA LEU A 37 8.11 8.63 -14.38
C LEU A 37 7.03 9.22 -15.28
N ALA A 38 6.25 8.39 -15.99
CA ALA A 38 5.16 8.87 -16.82
C ALA A 38 4.08 9.59 -16.00
N GLY A 39 3.71 9.03 -14.84
CA GLY A 39 2.80 9.71 -13.90
C GLY A 39 3.40 11.00 -13.37
N SER A 40 4.66 10.95 -12.91
CA SER A 40 5.35 12.12 -12.37
C SER A 40 5.52 13.27 -13.36
N ALA A 41 5.72 12.97 -14.65
CA ALA A 41 5.79 14.00 -15.68
C ALA A 41 4.49 14.82 -15.76
N LEU A 42 3.33 14.16 -15.67
CA LEU A 42 2.02 14.83 -15.61
C LEU A 42 1.87 15.66 -14.33
N MET A 43 2.29 15.10 -13.19
CA MET A 43 2.28 15.83 -11.91
C MET A 43 3.16 17.07 -11.95
N LEU A 44 4.33 17.02 -12.59
CA LEU A 44 5.20 18.18 -12.76
C LEU A 44 4.49 19.29 -13.54
N VAL A 45 3.84 18.94 -14.65
CA VAL A 45 3.04 19.89 -15.43
C VAL A 45 1.95 20.52 -14.56
N GLY A 46 1.22 19.71 -13.77
CA GLY A 46 0.21 20.22 -12.84
C GLY A 46 0.76 21.19 -11.80
N PHE A 47 1.90 20.85 -11.18
CA PHE A 47 2.57 21.75 -10.23
C PHE A 47 3.05 23.05 -10.86
N LEU A 48 3.55 23.01 -12.09
CA LEU A 48 3.97 24.21 -12.81
C LEU A 48 2.78 25.11 -13.14
N VAL A 49 1.65 24.54 -13.59
CA VAL A 49 0.43 25.31 -13.89
C VAL A 49 -0.08 26.03 -12.64
N ILE A 50 -0.17 25.32 -11.51
CA ILE A 50 -0.62 25.92 -10.24
C ILE A 50 0.39 26.96 -9.76
N GLY A 51 1.68 26.61 -9.74
CA GLY A 51 2.71 27.47 -9.16
C GLY A 51 2.94 28.75 -9.94
N PHE A 52 2.87 28.70 -11.27
CA PHE A 52 2.93 29.91 -12.09
C PHE A 52 1.65 30.73 -12.02
N GLY A 53 0.47 30.09 -11.93
CA GLY A 53 -0.80 30.79 -11.76
C GLY A 53 -0.91 31.54 -10.42
N ALA A 54 -0.30 31.02 -9.36
CA ALA A 54 -0.28 31.64 -8.03
C ALA A 54 1.01 32.44 -7.73
N HIS A 55 1.97 32.47 -8.67
CA HIS A 55 3.30 33.06 -8.51
C HIS A 55 4.09 32.56 -7.29
N THR A 56 3.83 31.32 -6.84
CA THR A 56 4.53 30.68 -5.73
C THR A 56 4.47 29.16 -5.82
N PHE A 57 5.49 28.48 -5.32
CA PHE A 57 5.51 27.02 -5.13
C PHE A 57 5.44 26.60 -3.66
N ASP A 58 5.19 27.57 -2.76
CA ASP A 58 5.01 27.31 -1.35
C ASP A 58 3.64 26.67 -1.09
N ILE A 59 3.64 25.45 -0.55
CA ILE A 59 2.41 24.65 -0.37
C ILE A 59 1.45 25.35 0.61
N GLU A 60 1.97 26.00 1.66
CA GLU A 60 1.12 26.67 2.65
C GLU A 60 0.43 27.91 2.03
N ALA A 61 1.17 28.69 1.25
CA ALA A 61 0.61 29.81 0.50
C ALA A 61 -0.43 29.34 -0.52
N LEU A 62 -0.14 28.27 -1.25
CA LEU A 62 -1.04 27.69 -2.26
C LEU A 62 -2.34 27.13 -1.65
N THR A 63 -2.27 26.50 -0.48
CA THR A 63 -3.46 26.01 0.23
C THR A 63 -4.34 27.16 0.74
N LYS A 64 -3.76 28.30 1.12
CA LYS A 64 -4.52 29.47 1.60
C LYS A 64 -5.13 30.29 0.46
N ALA A 65 -4.43 30.39 -0.67
CA ALA A 65 -4.82 31.18 -1.82
C ALA A 65 -4.52 30.40 -3.12
N PRO A 66 -5.33 29.37 -3.44
CA PRO A 66 -5.18 28.65 -4.70
C PRO A 66 -5.43 29.59 -5.88
N PRO A 67 -4.80 29.37 -7.04
CA PRO A 67 -5.00 30.21 -8.21
C PRO A 67 -6.47 30.15 -8.65
N GLN A 68 -7.09 31.31 -8.84
CA GLN A 68 -8.50 31.43 -9.26
C GLN A 68 -8.66 31.15 -10.76
N GLU A 69 -7.66 31.52 -11.56
CA GLU A 69 -7.61 31.25 -13.00
C GLU A 69 -6.27 30.60 -13.34
N THR A 70 -6.34 29.49 -14.06
CA THR A 70 -5.19 28.77 -14.61
C THR A 70 -5.33 28.67 -16.12
N VAL A 71 -4.20 28.52 -16.82
CA VAL A 71 -4.16 28.38 -18.29
C VAL A 71 -4.95 27.15 -18.78
N VAL A 72 -5.15 26.17 -17.90
CA VAL A 72 -5.86 24.91 -18.17
C VAL A 72 -6.91 24.70 -17.07
N PRO A 73 -8.09 24.13 -17.36
CA PRO A 73 -9.10 23.82 -16.34
C PRO A 73 -8.55 23.02 -15.15
N MET A 74 -8.94 23.40 -13.93
CA MET A 74 -8.46 22.79 -12.70
C MET A 74 -8.76 21.28 -12.61
N ALA A 75 -9.85 20.80 -13.19
CA ALA A 75 -10.13 19.37 -13.30
C ALA A 75 -9.03 18.59 -14.06
N ILE A 76 -8.45 19.17 -15.12
CA ILE A 76 -7.36 18.54 -15.88
C ILE A 76 -6.06 18.55 -15.06
N VAL A 77 -5.78 19.67 -14.39
CA VAL A 77 -4.65 19.81 -13.47
C VAL A 77 -4.76 18.78 -12.33
N PHE A 78 -5.97 18.60 -11.79
CA PHE A 78 -6.27 17.64 -10.74
C PHE A 78 -5.93 16.23 -11.21
N TRP A 79 -6.41 15.81 -12.38
CA TRP A 79 -6.11 14.48 -12.89
C TRP A 79 -4.63 14.31 -13.26
N ALA A 80 -3.95 15.35 -13.76
CA ALA A 80 -2.51 15.29 -14.04
C ALA A 80 -1.69 14.99 -12.77
N ILE A 81 -2.06 15.59 -11.64
CA ILE A 81 -1.44 15.34 -10.33
C ILE A 81 -1.92 14.00 -9.73
N MET A 82 -3.23 13.78 -9.71
CA MET A 82 -3.86 12.61 -9.11
C MET A 82 -3.38 11.31 -9.76
N LEU A 83 -3.23 11.27 -11.09
CA LEU A 83 -2.74 10.07 -11.79
C LEU A 83 -1.36 9.64 -11.32
N ALA A 84 -0.44 10.57 -11.04
CA ALA A 84 0.87 10.22 -10.50
C ALA A 84 0.76 9.55 -9.12
N PHE A 85 -0.13 10.07 -8.28
CA PHE A 85 -0.38 9.48 -6.96
C PHE A 85 -1.10 8.13 -7.06
N LEU A 86 -2.04 7.95 -7.98
CA LEU A 86 -2.74 6.67 -8.20
C LEU A 86 -1.84 5.59 -8.83
N VAL A 87 -0.85 5.98 -9.64
CA VAL A 87 0.20 5.07 -10.10
C VAL A 87 1.00 4.53 -8.91
N LYS A 88 1.33 5.40 -7.94
CA LYS A 88 2.21 5.06 -6.81
C LYS A 88 1.48 4.48 -5.60
N LEU A 89 0.19 4.80 -5.43
CA LEU A 89 -0.77 4.14 -4.55
C LEU A 89 -1.53 3.09 -5.40
N PRO A 90 -0.85 2.05 -5.90
CA PRO A 90 -1.27 1.24 -7.03
C PRO A 90 -2.73 0.81 -6.90
N VAL A 91 -3.59 1.37 -7.74
CA VAL A 91 -5.00 0.99 -7.88
C VAL A 91 -5.28 0.52 -9.29
N PHE A 92 -6.42 -0.13 -9.53
CA PHE A 92 -6.86 -0.41 -10.89
C PHE A 92 -7.04 0.89 -11.71
N PRO A 93 -6.56 0.96 -12.96
CA PRO A 93 -5.78 -0.03 -13.73
C PRO A 93 -4.25 0.13 -13.58
N LEU A 94 -3.78 1.10 -12.80
CA LEU A 94 -2.40 1.58 -12.68
C LEU A 94 -1.50 0.79 -11.70
N HIS A 95 -1.69 -0.53 -11.59
CA HIS A 95 -1.04 -1.37 -10.57
C HIS A 95 -0.06 -2.39 -11.13
N THR A 96 -0.05 -2.62 -12.45
CA THR A 96 0.63 -3.79 -13.07
C THR A 96 2.16 -3.77 -12.96
N TRP A 97 2.77 -2.64 -12.63
CA TRP A 97 4.20 -2.51 -12.36
C TRP A 97 4.59 -3.14 -11.02
N LEU A 98 3.70 -3.08 -10.03
CA LEU A 98 4.00 -3.43 -8.64
C LEU A 98 4.33 -4.92 -8.47
N PRO A 99 3.52 -5.88 -8.97
CA PRO A 99 3.82 -7.30 -8.79
C PRO A 99 5.15 -7.69 -9.42
N ASP A 100 5.47 -7.14 -10.60
CA ASP A 100 6.73 -7.41 -11.29
C ASP A 100 7.93 -6.83 -10.51
N ALA A 101 7.83 -5.58 -10.03
CA ALA A 101 8.86 -4.95 -9.22
C ALA A 101 9.14 -5.75 -7.94
N HIS A 102 8.11 -6.17 -7.18
CA HIS A 102 8.29 -6.96 -5.96
C HIS A 102 8.81 -8.37 -6.18
N THR A 103 8.36 -9.02 -7.25
CA THR A 103 8.77 -10.41 -7.55
C THR A 103 10.27 -10.45 -7.82
N ASP A 104 10.78 -9.50 -8.59
CA ASP A 104 12.18 -9.53 -9.01
C ASP A 104 13.11 -8.78 -8.04
N ALA A 105 12.59 -7.92 -7.17
CA ALA A 105 13.38 -7.21 -6.17
C ALA A 105 13.99 -8.13 -5.08
N PRO A 106 15.19 -7.79 -4.57
CA PRO A 106 15.71 -8.36 -3.34
C PRO A 106 14.72 -8.19 -2.18
N THR A 107 14.78 -9.08 -1.19
CA THR A 107 13.87 -9.05 -0.04
C THR A 107 13.83 -7.70 0.66
N ALA A 108 15.00 -7.13 1.01
CA ALA A 108 15.07 -5.83 1.67
C ALA A 108 14.45 -4.70 0.83
N VAL A 109 14.63 -4.77 -0.50
CA VAL A 109 14.08 -3.79 -1.45
C VAL A 109 12.56 -3.93 -1.54
N SER A 110 12.03 -5.16 -1.52
CA SER A 110 10.58 -5.40 -1.43
C SER A 110 9.98 -4.89 -0.12
N VAL A 111 10.69 -5.03 1.00
CA VAL A 111 10.25 -4.46 2.29
C VAL A 111 10.19 -2.93 2.21
N MET A 112 11.18 -2.27 1.58
CA MET A 112 11.16 -0.81 1.39
C MET A 112 10.06 -0.35 0.42
N LEU A 113 9.91 -1.02 -0.73
CA LEU A 113 8.85 -0.75 -1.71
C LEU A 113 7.49 -0.82 -1.04
N ALA A 114 7.21 -1.93 -0.36
CA ALA A 114 5.93 -2.15 0.27
C ALA A 114 5.75 -1.20 1.44
N GLY A 115 6.73 -1.13 2.34
CA GLY A 115 6.66 -0.40 3.61
C GLY A 115 6.53 1.11 3.44
N VAL A 116 7.24 1.70 2.48
CA VAL A 116 7.41 3.15 2.35
C VAL A 116 6.92 3.67 1.01
N LEU A 117 7.45 3.15 -0.09
CA LEU A 117 7.27 3.76 -1.43
C LEU A 117 5.78 3.85 -1.82
N LEU A 118 5.00 2.81 -1.54
CA LEU A 118 3.57 2.77 -1.87
C LEU A 118 2.76 3.80 -1.07
N LYS A 119 3.23 4.14 0.13
CA LYS A 119 2.55 5.07 1.03
C LYS A 119 2.75 6.51 0.60
N MET A 120 3.79 6.79 -0.20
CA MET A 120 4.01 8.12 -0.75
C MET A 120 2.85 8.56 -1.63
N GLY A 121 2.23 7.65 -2.40
CA GLY A 121 1.05 7.98 -3.20
C GLY A 121 -0.11 8.47 -2.34
N GLY A 122 -0.50 7.71 -1.30
CA GLY A 122 -1.55 8.13 -0.37
C GLY A 122 -1.18 9.37 0.44
N TYR A 123 0.07 9.50 0.87
CA TYR A 123 0.58 10.70 1.53
C TYR A 123 0.48 11.93 0.62
N GLY A 124 0.84 11.81 -0.66
CA GLY A 124 0.70 12.88 -1.65
C GLY A 124 -0.75 13.30 -1.84
N ILE A 125 -1.68 12.35 -1.88
CA ILE A 125 -3.12 12.68 -1.95
C ILE A 125 -3.55 13.45 -0.70
N LEU A 126 -3.22 12.95 0.51
CA LEU A 126 -3.62 13.59 1.76
C LEU A 126 -3.01 14.98 1.95
N ARG A 127 -1.72 15.15 1.64
CA ARG A 127 -0.98 16.38 1.95
C ARG A 127 -0.96 17.41 0.83
N ILE A 128 -1.16 17.00 -0.42
CA ILE A 128 -1.08 17.90 -1.57
C ILE A 128 -2.45 18.04 -2.20
N VAL A 129 -3.10 16.94 -2.60
CA VAL A 129 -4.35 17.06 -3.37
C VAL A 129 -5.49 17.57 -2.50
N LEU A 130 -5.75 16.95 -1.35
CA LEU A 130 -6.90 17.32 -0.50
C LEU A 130 -6.88 18.81 -0.09
N PRO A 131 -5.75 19.38 0.38
CA PRO A 131 -5.76 20.79 0.81
C PRO A 131 -5.70 21.78 -0.37
N LEU A 132 -5.08 21.39 -1.49
CA LEU A 132 -4.85 22.30 -2.62
C LEU A 132 -6.05 22.37 -3.58
N MET A 133 -6.77 21.26 -3.74
CA MET A 133 -7.82 21.08 -4.75
C MET A 133 -9.09 20.45 -4.14
N PRO A 134 -9.63 20.99 -3.02
CA PRO A 134 -10.73 20.33 -2.30
C PRO A 134 -12.02 20.25 -3.13
N ASN A 135 -12.29 21.25 -3.99
CA ASN A 135 -13.47 21.27 -4.87
C ASN A 135 -13.42 20.11 -5.86
N GLU A 136 -12.29 19.93 -6.55
CA GLU A 136 -12.12 18.88 -7.53
C GLU A 136 -12.19 17.49 -6.88
N VAL A 137 -11.68 17.36 -5.65
CA VAL A 137 -11.81 16.11 -4.89
C VAL A 137 -13.27 15.80 -4.58
N HIS A 138 -14.09 16.79 -4.20
CA HIS A 138 -15.53 16.60 -4.00
C HIS A 138 -16.22 16.14 -5.27
N ASP A 139 -15.98 16.83 -6.39
CA ASP A 139 -16.53 16.51 -7.70
C ASP A 139 -16.21 15.06 -8.13
N PHE A 140 -14.97 14.63 -7.90
CA PHE A 140 -14.49 13.30 -8.30
C PHE A 140 -14.55 12.25 -7.19
N SER A 141 -15.08 12.57 -6.01
CA SER A 141 -15.12 11.67 -4.84
C SER A 141 -15.76 10.31 -5.17
N LYS A 142 -16.90 10.31 -5.88
CA LYS A 142 -17.60 9.10 -6.32
C LYS A 142 -16.78 8.28 -7.32
N VAL A 143 -16.01 8.94 -8.19
CA VAL A 143 -15.12 8.27 -9.14
C VAL A 143 -13.99 7.57 -8.39
N LEU A 144 -13.35 8.26 -7.45
CA LEU A 144 -12.30 7.69 -6.61
C LEU A 144 -12.82 6.50 -5.79
N ALA A 145 -14.01 6.63 -5.18
CA ALA A 145 -14.65 5.54 -4.44
C ALA A 145 -14.96 4.33 -5.33
N THR A 146 -15.41 4.57 -6.56
CA THR A 146 -15.71 3.50 -7.52
C THR A 146 -14.43 2.77 -7.94
N ILE A 147 -13.35 3.51 -8.24
CA ILE A 147 -12.04 2.95 -8.52
C ILE A 147 -11.54 2.12 -7.32
N ALA A 148 -11.69 2.64 -6.11
CA ALA A 148 -11.28 1.97 -4.88
C ALA A 148 -12.02 0.63 -4.69
N GLY A 149 -13.35 0.64 -4.68
CA GLY A 149 -14.16 -0.57 -4.52
C GLY A 149 -13.92 -1.60 -5.61
N PHE A 150 -13.81 -1.15 -6.87
CA PHE A 150 -13.48 -2.04 -7.99
C PHE A 150 -12.07 -2.63 -7.85
N SER A 151 -11.08 -1.81 -7.48
CA SER A 151 -9.69 -2.24 -7.31
C SER A 151 -9.58 -3.32 -6.24
N VAL A 152 -10.28 -3.19 -5.11
CA VAL A 152 -10.28 -4.21 -4.05
C VAL A 152 -10.73 -5.57 -4.60
N ILE A 153 -11.89 -5.63 -5.27
CA ILE A 153 -12.45 -6.89 -5.75
C ILE A 153 -11.62 -7.47 -6.89
N TRP A 154 -11.31 -6.66 -7.90
CA TRP A 154 -10.59 -7.08 -9.10
C TRP A 154 -9.23 -7.71 -8.74
N VAL A 155 -8.50 -7.04 -7.86
CA VAL A 155 -7.16 -7.47 -7.46
C VAL A 155 -7.23 -8.67 -6.53
N ALA A 156 -8.20 -8.75 -5.63
CA ALA A 156 -8.37 -9.93 -4.78
C ALA A 156 -8.62 -11.19 -5.61
N ILE A 157 -9.41 -11.09 -6.69
CA ILE A 157 -9.62 -12.19 -7.65
C ILE A 157 -8.31 -12.58 -8.36
N ILE A 158 -7.51 -11.61 -8.79
CA ILE A 158 -6.19 -11.88 -9.39
C ILE A 158 -5.26 -12.56 -8.38
N THR A 159 -5.32 -12.15 -7.11
CA THR A 159 -4.49 -12.69 -6.02
C THR A 159 -4.73 -14.19 -5.82
N LEU A 160 -6.00 -14.64 -5.88
CA LEU A 160 -6.38 -16.06 -5.78
C LEU A 160 -5.76 -16.96 -6.87
N ARG A 161 -5.31 -16.37 -7.99
CA ARG A 161 -4.71 -17.08 -9.11
C ARG A 161 -3.17 -17.08 -9.08
N GLN A 162 -2.55 -16.42 -8.10
CA GLN A 162 -1.10 -16.34 -8.01
C GLN A 162 -0.51 -17.64 -7.45
N THR A 163 0.54 -18.13 -8.09
CA THR A 163 1.28 -19.32 -7.66
C THR A 163 2.62 -18.98 -7.00
N ASP A 164 3.14 -17.78 -7.24
CA ASP A 164 4.36 -17.26 -6.60
C ASP A 164 4.02 -16.49 -5.32
N LEU A 165 4.68 -16.85 -4.22
CA LEU A 165 4.41 -16.29 -2.89
C LEU A 165 4.74 -14.79 -2.78
N LYS A 166 5.84 -14.30 -3.39
CA LYS A 166 6.15 -12.86 -3.41
C LYS A 166 5.10 -12.11 -4.22
N ARG A 167 4.69 -12.69 -5.35
CA ARG A 167 3.69 -12.08 -6.24
C ARG A 167 2.31 -12.02 -5.60
N LEU A 168 1.93 -13.04 -4.83
CA LEU A 168 0.69 -13.07 -4.05
C LEU A 168 0.66 -11.92 -3.02
N VAL A 169 1.74 -11.74 -2.24
CA VAL A 169 1.87 -10.63 -1.27
C VAL A 169 1.88 -9.25 -1.96
N ALA A 170 2.46 -9.16 -3.16
CA ALA A 170 2.43 -7.92 -3.93
C ALA A 170 1.01 -7.58 -4.41
N TYR A 171 0.23 -8.55 -4.90
CA TYR A 171 -1.16 -8.30 -5.31
C TYR A 171 -2.08 -8.04 -4.13
N SER A 172 -1.92 -8.73 -2.99
CA SER A 172 -2.68 -8.40 -1.78
C SER A 172 -2.45 -6.95 -1.36
N SER A 173 -1.25 -6.41 -1.58
CA SER A 173 -0.94 -5.01 -1.31
C SER A 173 -1.78 -4.03 -2.13
N VAL A 174 -1.96 -4.31 -3.43
CA VAL A 174 -2.78 -3.49 -4.33
C VAL A 174 -4.24 -3.47 -3.85
N SER A 175 -4.75 -4.60 -3.34
CA SER A 175 -6.10 -4.67 -2.77
C SER A 175 -6.23 -3.73 -1.56
N HIS A 176 -5.26 -3.76 -0.63
CA HIS A 176 -5.26 -2.90 0.56
C HIS A 176 -5.05 -1.41 0.24
N MET A 177 -4.38 -1.05 -0.85
CA MET A 177 -4.29 0.35 -1.31
C MET A 177 -5.63 0.87 -1.83
N GLY A 178 -6.53 -0.03 -2.29
CA GLY A 178 -7.93 0.31 -2.53
C GLY A 178 -8.63 0.83 -1.27
N TYR A 179 -8.34 0.29 -0.08
CA TYR A 179 -8.90 0.80 1.18
C TYR A 179 -8.39 2.21 1.51
N VAL A 180 -7.12 2.50 1.23
CA VAL A 180 -6.58 3.86 1.38
C VAL A 180 -7.34 4.84 0.49
N LEU A 181 -7.54 4.49 -0.80
CA LEU A 181 -8.27 5.36 -1.72
C LEU A 181 -9.75 5.53 -1.32
N LEU A 182 -10.40 4.47 -0.80
CA LEU A 182 -11.77 4.55 -0.28
C LEU A 182 -11.89 5.46 0.94
N GLY A 183 -10.93 5.38 1.86
CA GLY A 183 -10.88 6.25 3.04
C GLY A 183 -10.66 7.71 2.65
N VAL A 184 -9.80 7.95 1.64
CA VAL A 184 -9.62 9.28 1.04
C VAL A 184 -10.92 9.79 0.42
N SER A 185 -11.62 8.97 -0.37
CA SER A 185 -12.83 9.41 -1.08
C SER A 185 -14.00 9.72 -0.15
N ALA A 186 -13.94 9.32 1.11
CA ALA A 186 -14.95 9.62 2.12
C ALA A 186 -14.96 11.09 2.56
N LEU A 187 -13.84 11.81 2.40
CA LEU A 187 -13.68 13.25 2.69
C LEU A 187 -13.92 13.71 4.13
N GLY A 188 -14.32 12.82 5.04
CA GLY A 188 -14.48 13.09 6.46
C GLY A 188 -13.27 12.66 7.31
N PRO A 189 -13.11 13.21 8.53
CA PRO A 189 -11.96 12.96 9.40
C PRO A 189 -11.78 11.48 9.75
N VAL A 190 -12.87 10.72 9.87
CA VAL A 190 -12.84 9.28 10.15
C VAL A 190 -12.21 8.52 8.98
N GLY A 191 -12.71 8.72 7.76
CA GLY A 191 -12.20 8.03 6.56
C GLY A 191 -10.75 8.39 6.26
N LEU A 192 -10.39 9.68 6.39
CA LEU A 192 -9.02 10.15 6.19
C LEU A 192 -8.04 9.60 7.24
N SER A 193 -8.48 9.51 8.50
CA SER A 193 -7.69 8.88 9.56
C SER A 193 -7.52 7.38 9.32
N GLY A 194 -8.57 6.71 8.86
CA GLY A 194 -8.53 5.30 8.45
C GLY A 194 -7.54 5.06 7.30
N ALA A 195 -7.54 5.92 6.27
CA ALA A 195 -6.60 5.85 5.16
C ALA A 195 -5.14 6.02 5.61
N ALA A 196 -4.88 6.99 6.48
CA ALA A 196 -3.55 7.21 7.06
C ALA A 196 -3.10 6.05 7.95
N LEU A 197 -4.00 5.51 8.77
CA LEU A 197 -3.72 4.34 9.59
C LEU A 197 -3.44 3.12 8.70
N GLN A 198 -4.25 2.90 7.66
CA GLN A 198 -4.07 1.80 6.71
C GLN A 198 -2.71 1.85 6.03
N MET A 199 -2.22 3.04 5.68
CA MET A 199 -0.87 3.20 5.15
C MET A 199 0.19 2.71 6.14
N PHE A 200 0.10 3.07 7.42
CA PHE A 200 1.04 2.60 8.43
C PHE A 200 0.94 1.09 8.67
N THR A 201 -0.27 0.60 8.94
CA THR A 201 -0.51 -0.80 9.34
C THR A 201 -0.16 -1.77 8.21
N HIS A 202 -0.58 -1.46 6.98
CA HIS A 202 -0.18 -2.21 5.80
C HIS A 202 1.35 -2.16 5.58
N GLY A 203 2.01 -1.05 5.92
CA GLY A 203 3.47 -0.95 5.88
C GLY A 203 4.15 -1.98 6.78
N CYS A 204 3.70 -2.10 8.02
CA CYS A 204 4.23 -3.07 8.97
C CYS A 204 3.88 -4.51 8.59
N ILE A 205 2.62 -4.78 8.24
CA ILE A 205 2.13 -6.13 7.91
C ILE A 205 2.81 -6.67 6.66
N THR A 206 2.79 -5.91 5.57
CA THR A 206 3.37 -6.36 4.29
C THR A 206 4.90 -6.37 4.36
N GLY A 207 5.50 -5.46 5.12
CA GLY A 207 6.92 -5.55 5.48
C GLY A 207 7.25 -6.90 6.14
N LEU A 208 6.45 -7.31 7.13
CA LEU A 208 6.65 -8.59 7.82
C LEU A 208 6.44 -9.77 6.89
N LEU A 209 5.38 -9.74 6.06
CA LEU A 209 5.16 -10.77 5.04
C LEU A 209 6.36 -10.90 4.09
N PHE A 210 6.90 -9.79 3.56
CA PHE A 210 8.08 -9.86 2.69
C PHE A 210 9.33 -10.35 3.42
N VAL A 211 9.53 -9.99 4.69
CA VAL A 211 10.62 -10.56 5.50
C VAL A 211 10.46 -12.08 5.61
N MET A 212 9.25 -12.59 5.87
CA MET A 212 9.01 -14.04 5.95
C MET A 212 9.17 -14.75 4.62
N VAL A 213 8.63 -14.20 3.54
CA VAL A 213 8.82 -14.75 2.20
C VAL A 213 10.30 -14.76 1.82
N GLY A 214 11.06 -13.73 2.21
CA GLY A 214 12.50 -13.69 2.04
C GLY A 214 13.23 -14.79 2.82
N MET A 215 12.94 -14.95 4.11
CA MET A 215 13.57 -15.99 4.93
C MET A 215 13.24 -17.40 4.45
N ILE A 216 12.02 -17.63 3.95
CA ILE A 216 11.61 -18.89 3.31
C ILE A 216 12.44 -19.07 2.04
N TYR A 217 12.48 -18.08 1.15
CA TYR A 217 13.21 -18.16 -0.11
C TYR A 217 14.72 -18.37 0.06
N ASP A 218 15.34 -17.74 1.07
CA ASP A 218 16.77 -17.89 1.34
C ASP A 218 17.16 -19.32 1.75
N ARG A 219 16.19 -20.12 2.23
CA ARG A 219 16.41 -21.50 2.69
C ARG A 219 15.89 -22.55 1.72
N THR A 220 14.77 -22.28 1.04
CA THR A 220 14.13 -23.23 0.13
C THR A 220 14.52 -22.99 -1.34
N HIS A 221 15.04 -21.80 -1.66
CA HIS A 221 15.33 -21.32 -3.02
C HIS A 221 14.15 -21.41 -4.01
N THR A 222 12.93 -21.56 -3.50
CA THR A 222 11.71 -21.57 -4.30
C THR A 222 10.66 -20.65 -3.67
N ARG A 223 9.84 -20.04 -4.52
CA ARG A 223 8.70 -19.19 -4.13
C ARG A 223 7.37 -19.79 -4.58
N GLU A 224 7.44 -20.93 -5.25
CA GLU A 224 6.29 -21.58 -5.86
C GLU A 224 5.48 -22.27 -4.76
N ILE A 225 4.26 -21.78 -4.52
CA ILE A 225 3.40 -22.20 -3.39
C ILE A 225 3.15 -23.71 -3.43
N SER A 226 3.06 -24.30 -4.62
CA SER A 226 2.85 -25.75 -4.79
C SER A 226 4.03 -26.61 -4.29
N GLN A 227 5.23 -26.04 -4.18
CA GLN A 227 6.45 -26.73 -3.74
C GLN A 227 6.76 -26.55 -2.24
N LEU A 228 6.19 -25.52 -1.60
CA LEU A 228 6.53 -25.05 -0.25
C LEU A 228 5.73 -25.73 0.87
N ARG A 229 5.35 -27.02 0.80
CA ARG A 229 4.43 -27.63 1.79
C ARG A 229 5.12 -28.14 3.05
N GLY A 230 4.44 -28.04 4.19
CA GLY A 230 4.86 -28.63 5.46
C GLY A 230 5.98 -27.90 6.20
N LEU A 231 6.21 -26.61 5.90
CA LEU A 231 7.32 -25.81 6.46
C LEU A 231 7.27 -25.68 7.99
N MET A 232 6.10 -25.79 8.61
CA MET A 232 5.94 -25.70 10.07
C MET A 232 6.78 -26.74 10.83
N HIS A 233 7.04 -27.90 10.23
CA HIS A 233 7.83 -28.96 10.86
C HIS A 233 9.33 -28.64 10.94
N HIS A 234 9.82 -27.74 10.10
CA HIS A 234 11.25 -27.40 9.98
C HIS A 234 11.56 -25.98 10.48
N MET A 235 10.64 -25.05 10.28
CA MET A 235 10.82 -23.62 10.56
C MET A 235 9.63 -23.07 11.38
N PRO A 236 9.32 -23.62 12.56
CA PRO A 236 8.11 -23.28 13.33
C PRO A 236 8.04 -21.81 13.74
N LEU A 237 9.17 -21.14 14.02
CA LEU A 237 9.17 -19.72 14.37
C LEU A 237 8.77 -18.86 13.17
N ILE A 238 9.41 -19.08 12.01
CA ILE A 238 9.06 -18.38 10.77
C ILE A 238 7.60 -18.68 10.39
N GLY A 239 7.16 -19.92 10.52
CA GLY A 239 5.76 -20.31 10.29
C GLY A 239 4.78 -19.58 11.21
N THR A 240 5.07 -19.49 12.51
CA THR A 240 4.24 -18.79 13.50
C THR A 240 4.15 -17.30 13.20
N VAL A 241 5.28 -16.66 12.89
CA VAL A 241 5.31 -15.23 12.53
C VAL A 241 4.59 -14.98 11.21
N PHE A 242 4.70 -15.89 10.23
CA PHE A 242 3.92 -15.81 8.99
C PHE A 242 2.42 -15.90 9.25
N ILE A 243 1.97 -16.76 10.18
CA ILE A 243 0.56 -16.81 10.60
C ILE A 243 0.14 -15.48 11.23
N VAL A 244 0.92 -14.92 12.14
CA VAL A 244 0.61 -13.60 12.76
C VAL A 244 0.48 -12.52 11.69
N ALA A 245 1.42 -12.45 10.74
CA ALA A 245 1.38 -11.50 9.64
C ALA A 245 0.16 -11.69 8.75
N GLY A 246 -0.18 -12.94 8.42
CA GLY A 246 -1.37 -13.27 7.64
C GLY A 246 -2.67 -12.91 8.35
N LEU A 247 -2.79 -13.22 9.65
CA LEU A 247 -3.94 -12.85 10.47
C LEU A 247 -4.11 -11.33 10.54
N ALA A 248 -3.01 -10.59 10.65
CA ALA A 248 -3.05 -9.14 10.60
C ALA A 248 -3.48 -8.63 9.21
N SER A 249 -3.03 -9.27 8.13
CA SER A 249 -3.38 -8.91 6.75
C SER A 249 -4.82 -9.21 6.37
N LEU A 250 -5.51 -10.14 7.03
CA LEU A 250 -6.93 -10.42 6.78
C LEU A 250 -7.87 -9.66 7.71
N GLY A 251 -7.33 -8.74 8.51
CA GLY A 251 -8.12 -7.89 9.41
C GLY A 251 -8.63 -8.61 10.65
N LEU A 252 -7.83 -9.51 11.26
CA LEU A 252 -8.25 -10.15 12.52
C LEU A 252 -8.38 -9.10 13.65
N PRO A 253 -9.45 -9.14 14.48
CA PRO A 253 -9.55 -8.29 15.66
C PRO A 253 -8.31 -8.37 16.56
N ALA A 254 -7.98 -7.26 17.22
CA ALA A 254 -6.74 -7.05 17.98
C ALA A 254 -5.44 -6.99 17.15
N MET A 255 -5.51 -7.00 15.81
CA MET A 255 -4.39 -6.68 14.93
C MET A 255 -4.57 -5.28 14.33
N SER A 256 -3.46 -4.61 14.02
CA SER A 256 -3.49 -3.25 13.49
C SER A 256 -4.27 -3.10 12.18
N GLY A 257 -4.30 -4.14 11.33
CA GLY A 257 -5.05 -4.13 10.06
C GLY A 257 -6.55 -3.92 10.28
N PHE A 258 -7.14 -4.61 11.26
CA PHE A 258 -8.55 -4.48 11.59
C PHE A 258 -8.94 -3.06 11.97
N VAL A 259 -8.12 -2.41 12.81
CA VAL A 259 -8.36 -1.03 13.30
C VAL A 259 -8.40 -0.05 12.12
N ALA A 260 -7.49 -0.20 11.16
CA ALA A 260 -7.45 0.64 9.98
C ALA A 260 -8.65 0.42 9.07
N GLU A 261 -8.95 -0.83 8.73
CA GLU A 261 -10.02 -1.20 7.81
C GLU A 261 -11.39 -0.80 8.34
N ILE A 262 -11.69 -1.08 9.62
CA ILE A 262 -12.97 -0.68 10.21
C ILE A 262 -13.12 0.84 10.24
N THR A 263 -12.04 1.59 10.49
CA THR A 263 -12.06 3.06 10.48
C THR A 263 -12.34 3.59 9.07
N VAL A 264 -11.75 2.98 8.03
CA VAL A 264 -12.07 3.30 6.63
C VAL A 264 -13.55 3.06 6.35
N PHE A 265 -14.07 1.88 6.69
CA PHE A 265 -15.46 1.50 6.39
C PHE A 265 -16.47 2.39 7.10
N LEU A 266 -16.23 2.70 8.39
CA LEU A 266 -17.07 3.61 9.15
C LEU A 266 -17.07 5.03 8.56
N GLY A 267 -15.93 5.48 8.04
CA GLY A 267 -15.84 6.77 7.36
C GLY A 267 -16.52 6.79 6.00
N SER A 268 -16.46 5.69 5.23
CA SER A 268 -16.90 5.66 3.83
C SER A 268 -18.33 5.17 3.62
N ILE A 269 -18.95 4.48 4.60
CA ILE A 269 -20.29 3.87 4.43
C ILE A 269 -21.39 4.90 4.16
N GLY A 270 -21.32 6.06 4.81
CA GLY A 270 -22.26 7.17 4.60
C GLY A 270 -22.18 7.73 3.18
N PRO A 271 -21.03 8.27 2.74
CA PRO A 271 -20.90 8.89 1.42
C PRO A 271 -20.90 7.88 0.26
N HIS A 272 -20.32 6.68 0.44
CA HIS A 272 -20.09 5.70 -0.62
C HIS A 272 -20.47 4.27 -0.20
N PRO A 273 -21.76 3.97 0.02
CA PRO A 273 -22.19 2.68 0.56
C PRO A 273 -21.82 1.50 -0.34
N ALA A 274 -22.05 1.61 -1.66
CA ALA A 274 -21.77 0.52 -2.60
C ALA A 274 -20.26 0.17 -2.67
N ALA A 275 -19.39 1.18 -2.74
CA ALA A 275 -17.95 0.97 -2.73
C ALA A 275 -17.46 0.38 -1.39
N THR A 276 -18.06 0.81 -0.28
CA THR A 276 -17.77 0.28 1.05
C THR A 276 -18.19 -1.18 1.20
N MET A 277 -19.38 -1.55 0.71
CA MET A 277 -19.83 -2.94 0.70
C MET A 277 -18.93 -3.84 -0.14
N ALA A 278 -18.47 -3.35 -1.30
CA ALA A 278 -17.47 -4.06 -2.10
C ALA A 278 -16.14 -4.23 -1.34
N ALA A 279 -15.69 -3.18 -0.64
CA ALA A 279 -14.47 -3.23 0.15
C ALA A 279 -14.54 -4.23 1.32
N VAL A 280 -15.68 -4.27 2.03
CA VAL A 280 -15.99 -5.24 3.09
C VAL A 280 -16.01 -6.66 2.53
N PHE A 281 -16.62 -6.89 1.38
CA PHE A 281 -16.56 -8.20 0.70
C PHE A 281 -15.13 -8.57 0.31
N GLY A 282 -14.30 -7.59 -0.05
CA GLY A 282 -12.86 -7.76 -0.27
C GLY A 282 -12.11 -8.38 0.91
N VAL A 283 -12.52 -8.10 2.15
CA VAL A 283 -11.92 -8.72 3.36
C VAL A 283 -12.15 -10.23 3.36
N VAL A 284 -13.32 -10.68 2.91
CA VAL A 284 -13.63 -12.12 2.79
C VAL A 284 -12.71 -12.79 1.77
N LEU A 285 -12.49 -12.13 0.62
CA LEU A 285 -11.54 -12.61 -0.38
C LEU A 285 -10.10 -12.61 0.15
N SER A 286 -9.73 -11.59 0.92
CA SER A 286 -8.44 -11.48 1.62
C SER A 286 -8.19 -12.65 2.55
N ALA A 287 -9.14 -12.92 3.44
CA ALA A 287 -9.10 -14.08 4.31
C ALA A 287 -8.97 -15.38 3.51
N GLY A 288 -9.73 -15.52 2.41
CA GLY A 288 -9.67 -16.68 1.53
C GLY A 288 -8.27 -16.98 0.99
N TYR A 289 -7.63 -16.01 0.33
CA TYR A 289 -6.30 -16.25 -0.25
C TYR A 289 -5.18 -16.33 0.80
N ILE A 290 -5.27 -15.60 1.92
CA ILE A 290 -4.25 -15.67 2.99
C ILE A 290 -4.33 -17.01 3.72
N LEU A 291 -5.51 -17.43 4.16
CA LEU A 291 -5.68 -18.70 4.88
C LEU A 291 -5.33 -19.89 3.97
N TRP A 292 -5.73 -19.84 2.70
CA TRP A 292 -5.32 -20.83 1.71
C TRP A 292 -3.79 -20.90 1.56
N THR A 293 -3.12 -19.76 1.53
CA THR A 293 -1.64 -19.70 1.42
C THR A 293 -0.99 -20.28 2.68
N ILE A 294 -1.44 -19.88 3.87
CA ILE A 294 -0.97 -20.39 5.16
C ILE A 294 -1.10 -21.91 5.22
N GLU A 295 -2.28 -22.44 4.91
CA GLU A 295 -2.54 -23.88 4.93
C GLU A 295 -1.59 -24.62 3.97
N ARG A 296 -1.46 -24.14 2.73
CA ARG A 296 -0.65 -24.82 1.72
C ARG A 296 0.83 -24.84 2.04
N ILE A 297 1.38 -23.73 2.55
CA ILE A 297 2.82 -23.64 2.76
C ILE A 297 3.24 -24.20 4.13
N LEU A 298 2.45 -23.98 5.18
CA LEU A 298 2.87 -24.36 6.52
C LEU A 298 2.45 -25.79 6.88
N HIS A 299 1.30 -26.25 6.41
CA HIS A 299 0.71 -27.52 6.79
C HIS A 299 0.78 -28.56 5.65
N GLY A 300 0.26 -29.77 5.95
CA GLY A 300 0.20 -30.89 5.01
C GLY A 300 1.46 -31.76 4.96
N PRO A 301 1.41 -32.87 4.20
CA PRO A 301 2.55 -33.75 4.01
C PRO A 301 3.63 -33.07 3.17
N LYS A 302 4.89 -33.32 3.53
CA LYS A 302 6.07 -32.71 2.90
C LYS A 302 6.12 -33.04 1.42
N THR A 303 6.33 -32.04 0.57
CA THR A 303 6.48 -32.20 -0.88
C THR A 303 7.92 -32.43 -1.34
N HIS A 304 8.89 -31.91 -0.59
CA HIS A 304 10.32 -32.04 -0.88
C HIS A 304 11.08 -32.42 0.39
N ASP A 305 12.24 -33.04 0.20
CA ASP A 305 13.11 -33.47 1.29
C ASP A 305 13.89 -32.27 1.83
N PHE A 306 13.26 -31.57 2.77
CA PHE A 306 13.78 -30.37 3.43
C PHE A 306 14.74 -30.68 4.60
N HIS A 307 15.70 -31.59 4.40
CA HIS A 307 16.56 -32.07 5.50
C HIS A 307 17.39 -30.98 6.16
N ASP A 308 17.83 -29.97 5.41
CA ASP A 308 18.78 -28.95 5.88
C ASP A 308 18.14 -27.57 6.17
N LEU A 309 16.81 -27.49 6.23
CA LEU A 309 16.16 -26.22 6.58
C LEU A 309 16.44 -25.85 8.03
N THR A 310 16.93 -24.62 8.22
CA THR A 310 17.13 -24.03 9.56
C THR A 310 16.00 -23.08 9.88
N ASP A 311 15.60 -22.96 11.14
CA ASP A 311 14.65 -21.92 11.54
C ASP A 311 15.35 -20.54 11.71
N ALA A 312 14.59 -19.49 12.04
CA ALA A 312 15.15 -18.20 12.43
C ALA A 312 15.88 -18.32 13.77
N ARG A 313 17.20 -18.15 13.76
CA ARG A 313 18.05 -18.25 14.96
C ARG A 313 19.00 -17.07 15.12
N LYS A 314 19.20 -16.30 14.06
CA LYS A 314 20.13 -15.17 14.06
C LYS A 314 19.45 -13.96 14.70
N TRP A 315 20.20 -13.20 15.51
CA TRP A 315 19.63 -12.07 16.25
C TRP A 315 18.99 -11.02 15.33
N TRP A 316 19.55 -10.78 14.14
CA TRP A 316 18.97 -9.83 13.18
C TRP A 316 17.65 -10.31 12.55
N GLU A 317 17.47 -11.63 12.36
CA GLU A 317 16.21 -12.20 11.90
C GLU A 317 15.12 -11.99 12.96
N LEU A 318 15.46 -12.30 14.21
CA LEU A 318 14.57 -12.13 15.36
C LEU A 318 14.19 -10.66 15.59
N THR A 319 15.16 -9.75 15.50
CA THR A 319 14.92 -8.32 15.66
C THR A 319 14.01 -7.77 14.55
N ALA A 320 14.24 -8.14 13.29
CA ALA A 320 13.41 -7.70 12.17
C ALA A 320 11.95 -8.18 12.31
N MET A 321 11.75 -9.45 12.69
CA MET A 321 10.42 -9.99 12.97
C MET A 321 9.78 -9.31 14.19
N GLY A 322 10.51 -9.26 15.30
CA GLY A 322 10.01 -8.80 16.59
C GLY A 322 9.52 -7.36 16.55
N ILE A 323 10.27 -6.46 15.92
CA ILE A 323 9.88 -5.04 15.81
C ILE A 323 8.55 -4.89 15.06
N LEU A 324 8.38 -5.59 13.94
CA LEU A 324 7.17 -5.51 13.14
C LEU A 324 5.97 -6.18 13.83
N VAL A 325 6.18 -7.33 14.47
CA VAL A 325 5.13 -8.00 15.26
C VAL A 325 4.66 -7.12 16.41
N VAL A 326 5.59 -6.49 17.14
CA VAL A 326 5.26 -5.55 18.23
C VAL A 326 4.50 -4.35 17.70
N ALA A 327 4.86 -3.79 16.55
CA ALA A 327 4.12 -2.69 15.94
C ALA A 327 2.68 -3.10 15.55
N ILE A 328 2.51 -4.28 14.93
CA ILE A 328 1.21 -4.80 14.47
C ILE A 328 0.28 -5.10 15.66
N ILE A 329 0.78 -5.81 16.67
CA ILE A 329 -0.02 -6.18 17.84
C ILE A 329 -0.24 -4.97 18.74
N GLY A 330 0.79 -4.14 18.95
CA GLY A 330 0.73 -2.96 19.79
C GLY A 330 -0.33 -1.96 19.32
N VAL A 331 -0.34 -1.63 18.02
CA VAL A 331 -1.38 -0.77 17.44
C VAL A 331 -2.75 -1.45 17.40
N GLY A 332 -2.79 -2.78 17.26
CA GLY A 332 -4.03 -3.55 17.30
C GLY A 332 -4.72 -3.56 18.66
N ILE A 333 -3.94 -3.70 19.75
CA ILE A 333 -4.45 -3.73 21.14
C ILE A 333 -4.67 -2.32 21.68
N TRP A 334 -3.75 -1.39 21.39
CA TRP A 334 -3.82 -0.01 21.85
C TRP A 334 -3.73 1.00 20.67
N PRO A 335 -4.82 1.17 19.90
CA PRO A 335 -4.86 2.07 18.75
C PRO A 335 -4.49 3.52 19.05
N ALA A 336 -4.83 4.01 20.24
CA ALA A 336 -4.68 5.42 20.64
C ALA A 336 -3.24 5.93 20.50
N VAL A 337 -2.24 5.05 20.66
CA VAL A 337 -0.81 5.37 20.47
C VAL A 337 -0.56 6.03 19.12
N LEU A 338 -1.29 5.61 18.08
CA LEU A 338 -1.11 6.11 16.73
C LEU A 338 -2.29 6.98 16.26
N THR A 339 -3.53 6.62 16.61
CA THR A 339 -4.72 7.33 16.10
C THR A 339 -4.77 8.78 16.56
N ASP A 340 -4.30 9.11 17.77
CA ASP A 340 -4.28 10.49 18.24
C ASP A 340 -3.30 11.35 17.43
N THR A 341 -2.12 10.81 17.13
CA THR A 341 -1.10 11.48 16.29
C THR A 341 -1.59 11.65 14.86
N VAL A 342 -2.21 10.62 14.29
CA VAL A 342 -2.81 10.68 12.95
C VAL A 342 -3.91 11.75 12.92
N ARG A 343 -4.80 11.76 13.91
CA ARG A 343 -5.91 12.71 13.98
C ARG A 343 -5.42 14.15 14.02
N MET A 344 -4.40 14.47 14.81
CA MET A 344 -3.80 15.81 14.86
C MET A 344 -3.32 16.30 13.47
N GLY A 345 -2.79 15.39 12.64
CA GLY A 345 -2.35 15.72 11.29
C GLY A 345 -3.49 15.80 10.26
N ILE A 346 -4.55 15.01 10.46
CA ILE A 346 -5.67 14.87 9.53
C ILE A 346 -6.77 15.92 9.75
N GLU A 347 -7.05 16.31 11.00
CA GLU A 347 -8.12 17.27 11.31
C GLU A 347 -8.03 18.59 10.53
N PRO A 348 -6.86 19.24 10.39
CA PRO A 348 -6.76 20.46 9.59
C PRO A 348 -7.11 20.24 8.12
N ILE A 349 -6.74 19.08 7.57
CA ILE A 349 -7.01 18.71 6.17
C ILE A 349 -8.50 18.43 5.99
N ALA A 350 -9.10 17.67 6.90
CA ALA A 350 -10.53 17.36 6.89
C ALA A 350 -11.37 18.64 6.93
N LYS A 351 -11.01 19.61 7.78
CA LYS A 351 -11.70 20.91 7.86
C LYS A 351 -11.66 21.70 6.54
N ILE A 352 -10.54 21.67 5.82
CA ILE A 352 -10.42 22.33 4.52
C ILE A 352 -11.36 21.67 3.51
N VAL A 353 -11.38 20.35 3.46
CA VAL A 353 -12.22 19.60 2.54
C VAL A 353 -13.70 19.76 2.90
N GLU A 354 -14.09 19.66 4.17
CA GLU A 354 -15.49 19.84 4.60
C GLU A 354 -16.02 21.25 4.38
N ALA A 355 -15.14 22.27 4.35
CA ALA A 355 -15.52 23.65 4.08
C ALA A 355 -15.67 23.98 2.59
N ALA A 356 -15.20 23.09 1.70
CA ALA A 356 -15.38 23.26 0.26
C ALA A 356 -16.85 22.98 -0.12
N PRO A 357 -17.42 23.78 -1.05
CA PRO A 357 -18.84 23.77 -1.41
C PRO A 357 -19.33 22.50 -2.11
#